data_AF-A0A4Y7U4S6-F1
#
_entry.id   AF-A0A4Y7U4S6-F1
#
_cell.length_a   1.000
_cell.length_b   1.000
_cell.length_c   1.000
_cell.angle_alpha   90.00
_cell.angle_beta   90.00
_cell.angle_gamma   90.00
#
_symmetry.space_group_name_H-M   'P 1'
#
loop_
_entity.id
_entity.type
_entity.pdbx_description
1 polymer ?
#
loop_
_entity_poly.entity_id
_entity_poly.type
_entity_poly.pdbx_seq_one_letter_code
_entity_poly.pdbx_strand_id
1 'polypeptide(L)'
;EFYMSRDTVEKAYNILKERKIISSIRGKGYYITRTKLESKVNILFLFNKLSAYKMKTYNSFINTVGANAHTDLHIYHCDETLFLNLLDKFEGAYDYYVITTHFKTDELKHLSFTDDVVKAIERIPKEKLVIMDNIKIGMEGEIIKIYQDFENDIYNALKEGL
;
A
#
# COMPACT_ATOMS: atom_id res chain seq x y z
N GLU A 1 17.05 38.74 -0.47
CA GLU A 1 16.90 38.04 -1.77
C GLU A 1 17.27 36.58 -1.58
N PHE A 2 16.50 35.64 -2.14
CA PHE A 2 16.81 34.21 -2.03
C PHE A 2 17.77 33.81 -3.16
N TYR A 3 18.98 33.37 -2.81
CA TYR A 3 20.06 32.92 -3.71
C TYR A 3 19.81 31.55 -4.36
N MET A 4 18.61 31.29 -4.89
CA MET A 4 18.33 30.04 -5.60
C MET A 4 18.09 30.28 -7.07
N SER A 5 18.67 29.42 -7.92
CA SER A 5 18.38 29.42 -9.34
C SER A 5 16.91 29.03 -9.59
N ARG A 6 16.33 29.60 -10.64
CA ARG A 6 14.97 29.26 -11.09
C ARG A 6 14.79 27.75 -11.25
N ASP A 7 15.77 27.08 -11.82
CA ASP A 7 15.75 25.63 -12.06
C ASP A 7 15.69 24.83 -10.76
N THR A 8 16.34 25.32 -9.70
CA THR A 8 16.32 24.67 -8.37
C THR A 8 14.94 24.79 -7.74
N VAL A 9 14.31 25.96 -7.85
CA VAL A 9 12.94 26.18 -7.38
C VAL A 9 11.98 25.29 -8.16
N GLU A 10 12.09 25.23 -9.48
CA GLU A 10 11.23 24.41 -10.33
C GLU A 10 11.37 22.92 -10.01
N LYS A 11 12.61 22.43 -9.84
CA LYS A 11 12.88 21.05 -9.43
C LYS A 11 12.25 20.72 -8.08
N ALA A 12 12.35 21.62 -7.10
CA ALA A 12 11.72 21.42 -5.80
C ALA A 12 10.19 21.33 -5.91
N TYR A 13 9.55 22.20 -6.69
CA TYR A 13 8.10 22.13 -6.94
C TYR A 13 7.69 20.82 -7.64
N ASN A 14 8.46 20.36 -8.62
CA ASN A 14 8.20 19.10 -9.31
C ASN A 14 8.28 17.91 -8.34
N ILE A 15 9.30 17.86 -7.48
CA ILE A 15 9.42 16.81 -6.44
C ILE A 15 8.22 16.85 -5.48
N LEU A 16 7.80 18.04 -5.03
CA LEU A 16 6.66 18.17 -4.13
C LEU A 16 5.33 17.77 -4.80
N LYS A 17 5.19 18.04 -6.10
CA LYS A 17 4.02 17.65 -6.90
C LYS A 17 3.97 16.15 -7.14
N GLU A 18 5.10 15.53 -7.50
CA GLU A 18 5.23 14.06 -7.64
C GLU A 18 4.87 13.34 -6.34
N ARG A 19 5.28 13.89 -5.19
CA ARG A 19 4.94 13.37 -3.85
C ARG A 19 3.53 13.73 -3.38
N LYS A 20 2.70 14.37 -4.22
CA LYS A 20 1.34 14.84 -3.87
C LYS A 20 1.26 15.71 -2.60
N ILE A 21 2.34 16.46 -2.27
CA ILE A 21 2.40 17.42 -1.15
C ILE A 21 1.77 18.76 -1.54
N ILE A 22 1.87 19.11 -2.83
CA ILE A 22 1.23 20.28 -3.42
C ILE A 22 0.38 19.88 -4.63
N SER A 23 -0.69 20.62 -4.86
CA SER A 23 -1.54 20.52 -6.04
C SER A 23 -1.47 21.81 -6.84
N SER A 24 -1.49 21.72 -8.17
CA SER A 24 -1.55 22.89 -9.05
C SER A 24 -2.98 23.09 -9.56
N ILE A 25 -3.56 24.25 -9.30
CA ILE A 25 -4.86 24.66 -9.82
C ILE A 25 -4.64 25.73 -10.89
N ARG A 26 -5.08 25.44 -12.12
CA ARG A 26 -4.94 26.36 -13.25
C ARG A 26 -5.57 27.72 -12.91
N GLY A 27 -4.80 28.79 -13.07
CA GLY A 27 -5.24 30.16 -12.76
C GLY A 27 -5.25 30.55 -11.28
N LYS A 28 -4.92 29.63 -10.36
CA LYS A 28 -4.89 29.89 -8.91
C LYS A 28 -3.56 29.55 -8.22
N GLY A 29 -2.65 28.88 -8.93
CA GLY A 29 -1.31 28.57 -8.42
C GLY A 29 -1.25 27.23 -7.68
N TYR A 30 -0.30 27.10 -6.75
CA TYR A 30 -0.06 25.87 -6.00
C TYR A 30 -0.70 25.93 -4.60
N TYR A 31 -1.34 24.84 -4.19
CA TYR A 31 -1.96 24.68 -2.88
C TYR A 31 -1.31 23.53 -2.12
N ILE A 32 -1.16 23.68 -0.81
CA ILE A 32 -0.64 22.62 0.06
C ILE A 32 -1.75 21.59 0.28
N THR A 33 -1.54 20.36 -0.17
CA THR A 33 -2.45 19.23 0.07
C THR A 33 -2.10 18.48 1.35
N ARG A 34 -0.86 18.60 1.83
CA ARG A 34 -0.37 17.91 3.04
C ARG A 34 0.51 18.82 3.89
N THR A 35 0.10 19.06 5.14
CA THR A 35 0.75 20.01 6.06
C THR A 35 1.70 19.37 7.07
N LYS A 36 1.49 18.09 7.43
CA LYS A 36 2.41 17.33 8.29
C LYS A 36 3.57 16.79 7.46
N LEU A 37 4.59 17.64 7.30
CA LEU A 37 5.89 17.31 6.70
C LEU A 37 6.85 16.76 7.76
N GLU A 38 6.40 15.86 8.63
CA GLU A 38 7.35 15.10 9.42
C GLU A 38 8.16 14.25 8.41
N SER A 39 9.50 14.30 8.47
CA SER A 39 10.41 13.52 7.60
C SER A 39 10.36 12.01 7.88
N LYS A 40 9.18 11.53 8.26
CA LYS A 40 8.87 10.16 8.61
C LYS A 40 8.51 9.40 7.33
N VAL A 41 8.91 8.14 7.32
CA VAL A 41 8.51 7.21 6.26
C VAL A 41 6.99 7.11 6.26
N ASN A 42 6.37 7.20 5.08
CA ASN A 42 4.92 7.09 4.92
C ASN A 42 4.56 5.73 4.36
N ILE A 43 3.71 5.00 5.08
CA ILE A 43 3.37 3.62 4.77
C ILE A 43 1.86 3.50 4.61
N LEU A 44 1.41 2.95 3.49
CA LEU A 44 0.01 2.63 3.27
C LEU A 44 -0.23 1.14 3.53
N PHE A 45 -1.12 0.82 4.45
CA PHE A 45 -1.73 -0.50 4.58
C PHE A 45 -3.04 -0.55 3.81
N LEU A 46 -3.17 -1.52 2.91
CA LEU A 46 -4.38 -1.74 2.14
C LEU A 46 -4.90 -3.16 2.40
N PHE A 47 -5.91 -3.24 3.29
CA PHE A 47 -6.49 -4.50 3.74
C PHE A 47 -7.82 -4.81 3.07
N ASN A 48 -8.03 -6.09 2.72
CA ASN A 48 -9.30 -6.52 2.14
C ASN A 48 -10.45 -6.46 3.15
N LYS A 49 -10.20 -6.89 4.39
CA LYS A 49 -11.18 -6.90 5.48
C LYS A 49 -10.42 -6.80 6.80
N LEU A 50 -10.96 -6.04 7.75
CA LEU A 50 -10.42 -6.03 9.10
C LEU A 50 -10.83 -7.30 9.85
N SER A 51 -9.84 -7.94 10.47
CA SER A 51 -10.01 -9.10 11.34
C SER A 51 -9.17 -8.92 12.60
N ALA A 52 -9.46 -9.69 13.65
CA ALA A 52 -8.69 -9.63 14.89
C ALA A 52 -7.20 -9.93 14.66
N TYR A 53 -6.87 -10.89 13.79
CA TYR A 53 -5.48 -11.21 13.47
C TYR A 53 -4.78 -10.09 12.68
N LYS A 54 -5.46 -9.50 11.68
CA LYS A 54 -4.93 -8.36 10.92
C LYS A 54 -4.69 -7.14 11.80
N MET A 55 -5.59 -6.90 12.74
CA MET A 55 -5.43 -5.80 13.71
C MET A 55 -4.26 -6.06 14.67
N LYS A 56 -4.05 -7.31 15.12
CA LYS A 56 -2.87 -7.67 15.92
C LYS A 56 -1.58 -7.42 15.13
N THR A 57 -1.51 -7.84 13.87
CA THR A 57 -0.34 -7.61 13.02
C THR A 57 -0.09 -6.13 12.78
N TYR A 58 -1.13 -5.37 12.45
CA TYR A 58 -1.05 -3.92 12.29
C TYR A 58 -0.57 -3.23 13.57
N ASN A 59 -1.16 -3.53 14.72
CA ASN A 59 -0.75 -2.94 16.00
C ASN A 59 0.70 -3.29 16.37
N SER A 60 1.11 -4.54 16.12
CA SER A 60 2.51 -4.96 16.32
C SER A 60 3.46 -4.15 15.44
N PHE A 61 3.10 -3.95 14.17
CA PHE A 61 3.86 -3.13 13.22
C PHE A 61 3.99 -1.68 13.71
N ILE A 62 2.87 -1.03 14.07
CA ILE A 62 2.86 0.35 14.56
C ILE A 62 3.70 0.49 15.83
N ASN A 63 3.57 -0.45 16.77
CA ASN A 63 4.35 -0.42 18.02
C ASN A 63 5.86 -0.58 17.77
N THR A 64 6.23 -1.38 16.77
CA THR A 64 7.65 -1.64 16.43
C THR A 64 8.28 -0.46 15.70
N VAL A 65 7.58 0.11 14.72
CA VAL A 65 8.07 1.26 13.96
C VAL A 65 8.05 2.55 14.78
N GLY A 66 7.07 2.66 15.70
CA GLY A 66 6.96 3.77 16.63
C GLY A 66 6.81 5.12 15.93
N ALA A 67 7.45 6.15 16.49
CA ALA A 67 7.36 7.51 15.97
C ALA A 67 8.14 7.74 14.66
N ASN A 68 8.79 6.73 14.08
CA ASN A 68 9.65 6.90 12.90
C ASN A 68 8.89 6.87 11.57
N ALA A 69 7.65 6.39 11.56
CA ALA A 69 6.79 6.38 10.39
C ALA A 69 5.43 6.99 10.67
N HIS A 70 4.78 7.42 9.60
CA HIS A 70 3.36 7.66 9.55
C HIS A 70 2.72 6.54 8.76
N THR A 71 1.65 5.95 9.29
CA THR A 71 1.01 4.79 8.69
C THR A 71 -0.48 5.03 8.55
N ASP A 72 -0.97 4.91 7.33
CA ASP A 72 -2.39 4.98 7.03
C ASP A 72 -2.93 3.56 6.77
N LEU A 73 -4.15 3.30 7.21
CA LEU A 73 -4.85 2.03 6.98
C LEU A 73 -6.13 2.28 6.19
N HIS A 74 -6.22 1.65 5.03
CA HIS A 74 -7.41 1.65 4.18
C HIS A 74 -7.95 0.22 4.04
N ILE A 75 -9.28 0.10 4.09
CA ILE A 75 -9.99 -1.18 3.94
C ILE A 75 -10.82 -1.12 2.66
N TYR A 76 -10.65 -2.11 1.79
CA TYR A 76 -11.34 -2.15 0.49
C TYR A 76 -12.47 -3.19 0.40
N HIS A 77 -12.82 -3.84 1.50
CA HIS A 77 -13.98 -4.74 1.62
C HIS A 77 -14.05 -5.89 0.60
N CYS A 78 -12.88 -6.41 0.19
CA CYS A 78 -12.72 -7.39 -0.88
C CYS A 78 -13.28 -6.93 -2.24
N ASP A 79 -13.58 -5.64 -2.41
CA ASP A 79 -14.13 -5.05 -3.62
C ASP A 79 -13.00 -4.58 -4.54
N GLU A 80 -12.93 -5.17 -5.73
CA GLU A 80 -11.90 -4.89 -6.72
C GLU A 80 -11.95 -3.45 -7.22
N THR A 81 -13.15 -2.91 -7.46
CA THR A 81 -13.31 -1.54 -7.94
C THR A 81 -12.79 -0.54 -6.91
N LEU A 82 -13.11 -0.75 -5.63
CA LEU A 82 -12.61 0.07 -4.53
C LEU A 82 -11.09 -0.05 -4.39
N PHE A 83 -10.54 -1.26 -4.52
CA PHE A 83 -9.09 -1.49 -4.49
C PHE A 83 -8.36 -0.69 -5.59
N LEU A 84 -8.82 -0.80 -6.84
CA LEU A 84 -8.22 -0.10 -7.98
C LEU A 84 -8.30 1.42 -7.80
N ASN A 85 -9.46 1.94 -7.38
CA ASN A 85 -9.63 3.36 -7.10
C ASN A 85 -8.72 3.86 -5.97
N LEU A 86 -8.50 3.06 -4.93
CA LEU A 86 -7.60 3.42 -3.83
C LEU A 86 -6.13 3.42 -4.30
N LEU A 87 -5.71 2.44 -5.10
CA LEU A 87 -4.36 2.42 -5.66
C LEU A 87 -4.10 3.62 -6.57
N ASP A 88 -5.02 3.94 -7.50
CA ASP A 88 -4.91 5.11 -8.37
C ASP A 88 -4.82 6.41 -7.56
N LYS A 89 -5.70 6.54 -6.55
CA LYS A 89 -5.72 7.72 -5.68
C LYS A 89 -4.39 7.92 -4.97
N PHE A 90 -3.80 6.84 -4.46
CA PHE A 90 -2.61 6.88 -3.61
C PHE A 90 -1.29 6.62 -4.34
N GLU A 91 -1.33 6.42 -5.65
CA GLU A 91 -0.13 6.24 -6.47
C GLU A 91 0.89 7.37 -6.22
N GLY A 92 2.11 7.00 -5.86
CA GLY A 92 3.21 7.93 -5.56
C GLY A 92 3.08 8.73 -4.25
N ALA A 93 1.99 8.57 -3.49
CA ALA A 93 1.77 9.32 -2.25
C ALA A 93 2.52 8.75 -1.03
N TYR A 94 2.87 7.46 -1.08
CA TYR A 94 3.52 6.73 0.01
C TYR A 94 4.91 6.21 -0.39
N ASP A 95 5.77 6.05 0.61
CA ASP A 95 7.12 5.50 0.47
C ASP A 95 7.06 3.97 0.38
N TYR A 96 6.14 3.33 1.10
CA TYR A 96 5.90 1.87 1.07
C TYR A 96 4.42 1.52 1.04
N TYR A 97 4.11 0.40 0.40
CA TYR A 97 2.76 -0.15 0.24
C TYR A 97 2.73 -1.57 0.80
N VAL A 98 1.87 -1.79 1.78
CA VAL A 98 1.63 -3.11 2.38
C VAL A 98 0.23 -3.56 1.99
N ILE A 99 0.14 -4.56 1.11
CA ILE A 99 -1.12 -4.94 0.45
C ILE A 99 -1.47 -6.39 0.77
N THR A 100 -2.71 -6.63 1.19
CA THR A 100 -3.29 -7.98 1.19
C THR A 100 -4.17 -8.12 -0.04
N THR A 101 -4.01 -9.20 -0.81
CA THR A 101 -4.75 -9.42 -2.05
C THR A 101 -5.80 -10.52 -1.84
N HIS A 102 -7.00 -10.11 -1.41
CA HIS A 102 -8.16 -10.99 -1.38
C HIS A 102 -9.40 -10.25 -1.88
N PHE A 103 -10.09 -10.87 -2.84
CA PHE A 103 -11.24 -10.30 -3.52
C PHE A 103 -12.40 -11.30 -3.49
N LYS A 104 -13.61 -10.77 -3.70
CA LYS A 104 -14.82 -11.57 -3.91
C LYS A 104 -15.31 -11.34 -5.34
N THR A 105 -15.82 -12.39 -5.98
CA THR A 105 -16.59 -12.27 -7.22
C THR A 105 -18.04 -11.89 -6.91
N ASP A 106 -18.80 -11.55 -7.95
CA ASP A 106 -20.26 -11.38 -7.88
C ASP A 106 -20.97 -12.65 -7.38
N GLU A 107 -20.39 -13.82 -7.66
CA GLU A 107 -20.85 -15.13 -7.15
C GLU A 107 -20.36 -15.43 -5.72
N LEU A 108 -19.80 -14.44 -5.01
CA LEU A 108 -19.26 -14.55 -3.65
C LEU A 108 -18.11 -15.57 -3.51
N LYS A 109 -17.43 -15.91 -4.61
CA LYS A 109 -16.24 -16.76 -4.59
C LYS A 109 -15.00 -15.95 -4.26
N HIS A 110 -14.04 -16.60 -3.62
CA HIS A 110 -12.77 -15.98 -3.28
C HIS A 110 -11.83 -15.96 -4.50
N LEU A 111 -11.23 -14.81 -4.78
CA LEU A 111 -10.11 -14.64 -5.70
C LEU A 111 -8.92 -14.02 -5.00
N SER A 112 -7.72 -14.52 -5.31
CA SER A 112 -6.47 -13.91 -4.84
C SER A 112 -6.14 -12.62 -5.58
N PHE A 113 -6.35 -12.61 -6.90
CA PHE A 113 -6.07 -11.49 -7.78
C PHE A 113 -6.86 -11.62 -9.08
N THR A 114 -6.88 -10.54 -9.86
CA THR A 114 -7.34 -10.46 -11.25
C THR A 114 -6.24 -9.81 -12.09
N ASP A 115 -6.32 -9.89 -13.41
CA ASP A 115 -5.33 -9.26 -14.30
C ASP A 115 -5.23 -7.75 -14.08
N ASP A 116 -6.35 -7.08 -13.79
CA ASP A 116 -6.38 -5.64 -13.56
C ASP A 116 -5.79 -5.27 -12.20
N VAL A 117 -6.01 -6.09 -11.17
CA VAL A 117 -5.32 -5.96 -9.88
C VAL A 117 -3.81 -6.12 -10.05
N VAL A 118 -3.36 -7.11 -10.83
CA VAL A 118 -1.94 -7.34 -11.09
C VAL A 118 -1.31 -6.12 -11.77
N LYS A 119 -1.90 -5.65 -12.89
CA LYS A 119 -1.42 -4.45 -13.59
C LYS A 119 -1.39 -3.22 -12.67
N ALA A 120 -2.40 -3.08 -11.81
CA ALA A 120 -2.46 -1.96 -10.88
C ALA A 120 -1.33 -1.99 -9.86
N ILE A 121 -1.01 -3.17 -9.30
CA ILE A 121 0.09 -3.35 -8.35
C ILE A 121 1.45 -3.20 -9.04
N GLU A 122 1.61 -3.63 -10.29
CA GLU A 122 2.87 -3.51 -11.06
C GLU A 122 3.32 -2.06 -11.30
N ARG A 123 2.40 -1.09 -11.20
CA ARG A 123 2.76 0.34 -11.23
C ARG A 123 3.53 0.79 -9.99
N ILE A 124 3.47 0.03 -8.90
CA ILE A 124 4.23 0.30 -7.68
C ILE A 124 5.64 -0.29 -7.84
N PRO A 125 6.71 0.50 -7.61
CA PRO A 125 8.07 -0.03 -7.62
C PRO A 125 8.23 -1.20 -6.64
N LYS A 126 8.84 -2.31 -7.09
CA LYS A 126 8.90 -3.57 -6.35
C LYS A 126 9.58 -3.43 -4.99
N GLU A 127 10.60 -2.57 -4.90
CA GLU A 127 11.33 -2.27 -3.67
C GLU A 127 10.50 -1.51 -2.62
N LYS A 128 9.33 -0.98 -3.02
CA LYS A 128 8.37 -0.30 -2.14
C LYS A 128 7.16 -1.18 -1.78
N LEU A 129 7.08 -2.38 -2.34
CA LEU A 129 5.91 -3.25 -2.26
C LEU A 129 6.13 -4.41 -1.30
N VAL A 130 5.21 -4.58 -0.37
CA VAL A 130 5.10 -5.76 0.50
C VAL A 130 3.72 -6.37 0.32
N ILE A 131 3.69 -7.65 -0.04
CA ILE A 131 2.47 -8.43 -0.14
C ILE A 131 2.30 -9.27 1.12
N MET A 132 1.11 -9.24 1.69
CA MET A 132 0.77 -9.98 2.90
C MET A 132 -0.37 -10.96 2.67
N ASP A 133 -0.42 -12.02 3.48
CA ASP A 133 -1.54 -12.97 3.63
C ASP A 133 -1.76 -13.89 2.41
N ASN A 134 -1.12 -13.60 1.26
CA ASN A 134 -1.28 -14.36 0.03
C ASN A 134 0.05 -14.71 -0.64
N ILE A 135 0.17 -15.98 -1.03
CA ILE A 135 1.35 -16.53 -1.73
C ILE A 135 1.25 -16.26 -3.24
N LYS A 136 0.02 -16.31 -3.78
CA LYS A 136 -0.26 -16.29 -5.21
C LYS A 136 -0.83 -14.94 -5.60
N ILE A 137 -0.02 -14.13 -6.25
CA ILE A 137 -0.41 -12.79 -6.73
C ILE A 137 -0.30 -12.64 -8.25
N GLY A 138 0.02 -13.72 -8.99
CA GLY A 138 0.14 -13.66 -10.45
C GLY A 138 1.27 -12.78 -10.99
N MET A 139 2.15 -12.28 -10.11
CA MET A 139 3.26 -11.40 -10.47
C MET A 139 4.59 -12.14 -10.44
N GLU A 140 5.45 -11.80 -11.40
CA GLU A 140 6.83 -12.29 -11.50
C GLU A 140 7.85 -11.34 -10.87
N GLY A 141 8.96 -11.91 -10.38
CA GLY A 141 10.12 -11.19 -9.84
C GLY A 141 10.21 -11.13 -8.31
N GLU A 142 11.25 -10.45 -7.84
CA GLU A 142 11.57 -10.34 -6.41
C GLU A 142 10.66 -9.30 -5.74
N ILE A 143 9.64 -9.79 -5.04
CA ILE A 143 8.70 -8.98 -4.25
C ILE A 143 8.72 -9.55 -2.83
N ILE A 144 8.69 -8.67 -1.83
CA ILE A 144 8.62 -9.10 -0.44
C ILE A 144 7.22 -9.67 -0.18
N LYS A 145 7.15 -10.94 0.23
CA LYS A 145 5.91 -11.64 0.57
C LYS A 145 5.98 -12.14 2.01
N ILE A 146 4.92 -11.87 2.78
CA ILE A 146 4.77 -12.34 4.16
C ILE A 146 3.46 -13.11 4.24
N TYR A 147 3.54 -14.42 4.47
CA TYR A 147 2.38 -15.31 4.51
C TYR A 147 2.57 -16.42 5.54
N GLN A 148 1.49 -17.11 5.85
CA GLN A 148 1.49 -18.31 6.69
C GLN A 148 1.40 -19.55 5.81
N ASP A 149 2.09 -20.60 6.20
CA ASP A 149 2.07 -21.88 5.52
C ASP A 149 0.87 -22.72 6.00
N PHE A 150 -0.32 -22.26 5.61
CA PHE A 150 -1.57 -22.93 5.99
C PHE A 150 -1.62 -24.39 5.55
N GLU A 151 -0.94 -24.75 4.45
CA GLU A 151 -0.92 -26.12 3.94
C GLU A 151 -0.23 -27.06 4.93
N ASN A 152 1.01 -26.74 5.31
CA ASN A 152 1.75 -27.56 6.25
C ASN A 152 1.18 -27.47 7.68
N ASP A 153 0.69 -26.30 8.10
CA ASP A 153 0.07 -26.13 9.42
C ASP A 153 -1.16 -27.03 9.58
N ILE A 154 -2.06 -27.06 8.59
CA ILE A 154 -3.26 -27.92 8.61
C ILE A 154 -2.85 -29.40 8.53
N TYR A 155 -1.92 -29.74 7.64
CA TYR A 155 -1.46 -31.13 7.50
C TYR A 155 -0.87 -31.69 8.81
N ASN A 156 0.00 -30.92 9.46
CA ASN A 156 0.64 -31.33 10.71
C ASN A 156 -0.39 -31.44 11.85
N ALA A 157 -1.32 -30.49 11.97
CA ALA A 157 -2.37 -30.55 12.99
C ALA A 157 -3.27 -31.79 12.83
N LEU A 158 -3.60 -32.16 11.60
CA LEU A 158 -4.37 -33.39 11.32
C LEU A 158 -3.57 -34.65 11.67
N LYS A 159 -2.27 -34.66 11.40
CA LYS A 159 -1.39 -35.79 11.72
C LYS A 159 -1.18 -35.98 13.21
N GLU A 160 -1.08 -34.90 13.98
CA GLU A 160 -0.96 -34.97 15.45
C GLU A 160 -2.27 -35.39 16.14
N GLY A 161 -3.42 -35.10 15.52
CA GLY A 161 -4.73 -35.48 16.03
C GLY A 161 -5.20 -36.90 15.69
N LEU A 162 -4.45 -37.62 14.84
CA LEU A 162 -4.66 -39.04 14.50
C LEU A 162 -3.90 -39.96 15.46
#